data_AF-A0A7S2HBA2-F1
#
_entry.id   AF-A0A7S2HBA2-F1
#
_cell.length_a   1.000
_cell.length_b   1.000
_cell.length_c   1.000
_cell.angle_alpha   90.00
_cell.angle_beta   90.00
_cell.angle_gamma   90.00
#
_symmetry.space_group_name_H-M   'P 1'
#
loop_
_entity.id
_entity.type
_entity.pdbx_description
1 polymer ?
#
loop_
_entity_poly.entity_id
_entity_poly.type
_entity_poly.pdbx_seq_one_letter_code
_entity_poly.pdbx_strand_id
1 'polypeptide(L)'
;TVEEPGAAEGTVAGSEQPRFDCRNMDEQYALLQQAMMQAPIQGSAPIDVSVARQYGDNTVTLRTQVGVSGGVMPAVLPPAPASVPLSAGLGAQGGGIGRTQTRNSFYDDEDQDKMALLAEIERLKRKGLSLGITLTSSTEEVPVEDVATLRQLFSIADDSGEGTIGQEQLGQLHTVLGEPLTESELTMAFKAMDREKNGSVNFDEFLAWYSMSHSKAGFLSKKGDAYTKRFAKMMNNISGSFDLKHLTTASTGEPRSLDFRVHFHYNDAGQLKQISPWHDIPLFSPDGYVHMLTEIPKFSRAKFEIATGEPFNPIKQDTKNGKLREYKYGDMCFNYGAFPQTWEDPKHESSDTGYIGDNDPIDAMEIGYKVLRTGSITKVKVLGCLAMIDDGETDWKVICIAIDDPLAPQLNDIDDVERVLPGYVSTMREWLRLYKTVDGKPKNTFALEEKAMGRDYTMKIINETHGFWKTLQQRTV
;
A
#
# COMPACT_ATOMS: atom_id res chain seq x y z
N THR A 1 30.07 -50.77 26.24
CA THR A 1 31.03 -50.27 27.26
C THR A 1 32.15 -49.61 26.50
N VAL A 2 32.63 -48.43 26.94
CA VAL A 2 33.80 -47.71 26.35
C VAL A 2 33.49 -47.16 24.94
N GLU A 3 33.06 -45.90 24.82
CA GLU A 3 33.85 -44.68 24.54
C GLU A 3 34.19 -44.47 23.05
N GLU A 4 33.90 -43.25 22.58
CA GLU A 4 34.35 -42.65 21.31
C GLU A 4 35.88 -42.42 21.33
N PRO A 5 36.60 -42.27 20.18
CA PRO A 5 36.34 -41.16 19.24
C PRO A 5 36.70 -41.31 17.74
N GLY A 6 35.91 -40.63 16.88
CA GLY A 6 36.42 -39.72 15.84
C GLY A 6 36.81 -40.21 14.43
N ALA A 7 36.88 -39.23 13.50
CA ALA A 7 37.39 -39.23 12.11
C ALA A 7 36.54 -39.94 11.03
N ALA A 8 36.51 -39.54 9.73
CA ALA A 8 36.87 -38.29 9.00
C ALA A 8 36.09 -38.31 7.63
N GLU A 9 36.00 -37.28 6.78
CA GLU A 9 36.96 -36.66 5.82
C GLU A 9 36.19 -35.50 5.10
N GLY A 10 36.74 -34.46 4.45
CA GLY A 10 38.13 -33.98 4.28
C GLY A 10 38.23 -32.83 3.22
N THR A 11 39.24 -31.95 3.34
CA THR A 11 40.10 -31.30 2.28
C THR A 11 39.51 -30.60 1.01
N VAL A 12 40.06 -29.52 0.40
CA VAL A 12 41.12 -28.49 0.70
C VAL A 12 41.04 -27.35 -0.37
N ALA A 13 41.77 -26.22 -0.16
CA ALA A 13 42.00 -24.98 -0.96
C ALA A 13 42.21 -25.08 -2.51
N GLY A 14 42.21 -24.00 -3.34
CA GLY A 14 41.98 -22.54 -3.13
C GLY A 14 42.46 -21.63 -4.31
N SER A 15 42.44 -20.29 -4.11
CA SER A 15 43.01 -19.18 -4.94
C SER A 15 42.21 -18.54 -6.13
N GLU A 16 42.44 -17.22 -6.28
CA GLU A 16 42.02 -16.23 -7.31
C GLU A 16 40.52 -15.88 -7.52
N GLN A 17 40.23 -14.57 -7.55
CA GLN A 17 38.91 -13.99 -7.87
C GLN A 17 38.74 -13.73 -9.37
N PRO A 18 37.53 -13.99 -9.91
CA PRO A 18 36.91 -13.12 -10.89
C PRO A 18 35.62 -12.46 -10.36
N ARG A 19 35.14 -11.47 -11.10
CA ARG A 19 34.04 -10.56 -10.70
C ARG A 19 32.65 -11.20 -10.82
N PHE A 20 31.71 -10.63 -10.08
CA PHE A 20 30.27 -10.91 -10.19
C PHE A 20 29.72 -10.56 -11.58
N ASP A 21 28.92 -11.46 -12.14
CA ASP A 21 27.91 -11.15 -13.16
C ASP A 21 26.60 -11.84 -12.79
N CYS A 22 25.59 -11.07 -12.40
CA CYS A 22 24.29 -11.57 -11.94
C CYS A 22 23.27 -11.73 -13.08
N ARG A 23 23.64 -11.45 -14.34
CA ARG A 23 22.72 -11.57 -15.50
C ARG A 23 22.28 -13.01 -15.78
N ASN A 24 23.07 -13.98 -15.33
CA ASN A 24 22.80 -15.39 -15.58
C ASN A 24 21.67 -15.99 -14.73
N MET A 25 21.19 -15.32 -13.67
CA MET A 25 20.21 -15.94 -12.76
C MET A 25 18.79 -15.95 -13.33
N ASP A 26 18.39 -14.88 -14.02
CA ASP A 26 17.09 -14.82 -14.73
C ASP A 26 17.12 -15.69 -16.00
N GLU A 27 18.26 -15.74 -16.70
CA GLU A 27 18.48 -16.69 -17.81
C GLU A 27 18.41 -18.15 -17.33
N GLN A 28 18.99 -18.48 -16.16
CA GLN A 28 18.86 -19.80 -15.54
C GLN A 28 17.43 -20.10 -15.10
N TYR A 29 16.67 -19.12 -14.60
CA TYR A 29 15.26 -19.31 -14.25
C TYR A 29 14.38 -19.56 -15.49
N ALA A 30 14.64 -18.84 -16.59
CA ALA A 30 13.98 -19.06 -17.88
C ALA A 30 14.34 -20.44 -18.49
N LEU A 31 15.61 -20.84 -18.44
CA LEU A 31 16.05 -22.18 -18.84
C LEU A 31 15.43 -23.28 -17.98
N LEU A 32 15.27 -23.06 -16.67
CA LEU A 32 14.59 -23.99 -15.77
C LEU A 32 13.11 -24.17 -16.17
N GLN A 33 12.39 -23.08 -16.43
CA GLN A 33 11.00 -23.13 -16.94
C GLN A 33 10.91 -23.83 -18.30
N GLN A 34 11.85 -23.58 -19.21
CA GLN A 34 11.88 -24.20 -20.54
C GLN A 34 12.17 -25.70 -20.46
N ALA A 35 13.05 -26.14 -19.54
CA ALA A 35 13.32 -27.55 -19.26
C ALA A 35 12.10 -28.25 -18.60
N MET A 36 11.41 -27.58 -17.66
CA MET A 36 10.18 -28.08 -17.04
C MET A 36 9.05 -28.31 -18.05
N MET A 37 8.97 -27.52 -19.12
CA MET A 37 7.97 -27.73 -20.18
C MET A 37 8.32 -28.86 -21.18
N GLN A 38 9.56 -29.34 -21.23
CA GLN A 38 10.03 -30.31 -22.23
C GLN A 38 10.29 -31.73 -21.69
N ALA A 39 10.02 -32.00 -20.41
CA ALA A 39 10.28 -33.31 -19.80
C ALA A 39 9.04 -34.23 -19.76
N PRO A 40 9.02 -35.36 -20.51
CA PRO A 40 7.89 -36.30 -20.50
C PRO A 40 8.17 -37.53 -19.61
N ILE A 41 7.96 -37.43 -18.29
CA ILE A 41 7.85 -38.63 -17.44
C ILE A 41 6.62 -38.54 -16.54
N GLN A 42 5.64 -39.38 -16.83
CA GLN A 42 4.56 -39.73 -15.93
C GLN A 42 5.08 -40.79 -14.94
N GLY A 43 5.28 -40.43 -13.67
CA GLY A 43 5.49 -41.40 -12.58
C GLY A 43 6.91 -41.54 -11.98
N SER A 44 7.65 -40.45 -11.77
CA SER A 44 8.84 -40.44 -10.90
C SER A 44 8.76 -39.36 -9.81
N ALA A 45 9.49 -39.57 -8.71
CA ALA A 45 9.43 -38.74 -7.50
C ALA A 45 10.19 -37.40 -7.66
N PRO A 46 9.81 -36.35 -6.90
CA PRO A 46 10.49 -35.05 -6.95
C PRO A 46 11.95 -35.11 -6.47
N ILE A 47 12.82 -34.27 -7.06
CA ILE A 47 14.25 -34.17 -6.70
C ILE A 47 14.46 -33.02 -5.71
N ASP A 48 14.93 -33.32 -4.50
CA ASP A 48 15.40 -32.31 -3.54
C ASP A 48 16.66 -31.57 -4.06
N VAL A 49 16.56 -30.25 -4.19
CA VAL A 49 17.64 -29.33 -4.55
C VAL A 49 17.89 -28.41 -3.35
N SER A 50 19.07 -28.48 -2.74
CA SER A 50 19.43 -27.66 -1.57
C SER A 50 20.61 -26.73 -1.84
N VAL A 51 20.45 -25.43 -1.58
CA VAL A 51 21.49 -24.40 -1.70
C VAL A 51 21.78 -23.82 -0.32
N ALA A 52 22.93 -24.19 0.26
CA ALA A 52 23.39 -23.69 1.55
C ALA A 52 24.43 -22.56 1.39
N ARG A 53 24.33 -21.50 2.19
CA ARG A 53 25.32 -20.42 2.24
C ARG A 53 25.54 -19.92 3.66
N GLN A 54 26.80 -19.78 4.05
CA GLN A 54 27.20 -19.38 5.40
C GLN A 54 27.46 -17.87 5.47
N TYR A 55 26.87 -17.21 6.48
CA TYR A 55 26.94 -15.78 6.75
C TYR A 55 27.40 -15.59 8.20
N GLY A 56 28.70 -15.35 8.40
CA GLY A 56 29.31 -15.46 9.73
C GLY A 56 29.21 -16.89 10.25
N ASP A 57 28.76 -17.07 11.49
CA ASP A 57 28.63 -18.39 12.12
C ASP A 57 27.37 -19.17 11.67
N ASN A 58 26.45 -18.55 10.91
CA ASN A 58 25.15 -19.11 10.55
C ASN A 58 25.09 -19.63 9.10
N THR A 59 24.55 -20.82 8.87
CA THR A 59 24.34 -21.38 7.52
C THR A 59 22.86 -21.38 7.11
N VAL A 60 22.53 -20.61 6.07
CA VAL A 60 21.18 -20.51 5.48
C VAL A 60 21.04 -21.52 4.34
N THR A 61 20.10 -22.46 4.44
CA THR A 61 19.89 -23.50 3.41
C THR A 61 18.51 -23.40 2.75
N LEU A 62 18.48 -23.02 1.48
CA LEU A 62 17.28 -23.04 0.62
C LEU A 62 17.09 -24.43 0.02
N ARG A 63 16.10 -25.19 0.51
CA ARG A 63 15.65 -26.44 -0.14
C ARG A 63 14.43 -26.18 -1.01
N THR A 64 14.43 -26.74 -2.21
CA THR A 64 13.30 -26.79 -3.13
C THR A 64 13.25 -28.17 -3.78
N GLN A 65 12.07 -28.80 -3.80
CA GLN A 65 11.89 -30.06 -4.51
C GLN A 65 11.47 -29.79 -5.95
N VAL A 66 12.38 -29.99 -6.90
CA VAL A 66 12.11 -29.81 -8.32
C VAL A 66 11.76 -31.15 -8.95
N GLY A 67 10.53 -31.26 -9.46
CA GLY A 67 10.20 -32.24 -10.49
C GLY A 67 10.86 -31.85 -11.82
N VAL A 68 12.02 -32.45 -12.10
CA VAL A 68 12.83 -32.36 -13.34
C VAL A 68 13.61 -31.04 -13.57
N SER A 69 14.86 -31.16 -14.04
CA SER A 69 16.02 -30.43 -13.47
C SER A 69 17.16 -30.03 -14.44
N GLY A 70 17.94 -28.99 -14.08
CA GLY A 70 19.33 -28.70 -14.52
C GLY A 70 19.55 -27.24 -14.95
N GLY A 71 20.67 -26.51 -14.72
CA GLY A 71 22.00 -26.73 -14.09
C GLY A 71 22.96 -25.55 -14.50
N VAL A 72 24.23 -25.34 -14.07
CA VAL A 72 25.20 -25.95 -13.11
C VAL A 72 26.25 -24.86 -12.68
N MET A 73 27.00 -25.06 -11.58
CA MET A 73 28.14 -24.24 -11.09
C MET A 73 29.43 -24.37 -11.95
N PRO A 74 30.54 -23.63 -11.65
CA PRO A 74 31.81 -24.28 -11.19
C PRO A 74 32.70 -23.37 -10.27
N ALA A 75 33.85 -23.74 -9.66
CA ALA A 75 34.52 -24.97 -9.16
C ALA A 75 35.69 -24.48 -8.23
N VAL A 76 36.47 -25.25 -7.43
CA VAL A 76 37.54 -26.23 -7.76
C VAL A 76 38.03 -26.96 -6.46
N LEU A 77 38.60 -28.17 -6.63
CA LEU A 77 39.13 -29.20 -5.67
C LEU A 77 40.62 -28.95 -5.27
N PRO A 78 41.36 -29.71 -4.39
CA PRO A 78 41.36 -31.20 -4.19
C PRO A 78 41.79 -31.71 -2.75
N PRO A 79 42.39 -32.92 -2.53
CA PRO A 79 41.67 -34.17 -2.21
C PRO A 79 42.11 -34.92 -0.91
N ALA A 80 41.41 -36.02 -0.61
CA ALA A 80 41.54 -36.87 0.60
C ALA A 80 42.67 -37.93 0.58
N PRO A 81 42.83 -38.78 1.63
CA PRO A 81 42.34 -40.17 1.49
C PRO A 81 41.93 -40.98 2.78
N ALA A 82 40.78 -41.67 2.69
CA ALA A 82 40.55 -43.14 2.72
C ALA A 82 40.21 -43.96 4.01
N SER A 83 39.02 -44.62 3.93
CA SER A 83 38.67 -46.02 4.32
C SER A 83 38.37 -46.30 5.83
N VAL A 84 37.50 -47.22 6.30
CA VAL A 84 37.04 -48.62 5.92
C VAL A 84 35.57 -48.88 6.45
N PRO A 85 34.78 -49.89 6.00
CA PRO A 85 33.31 -50.00 6.26
C PRO A 85 32.85 -51.19 7.16
N LEU A 86 31.52 -51.50 7.14
CA LEU A 86 30.74 -52.64 7.73
C LEU A 86 30.17 -52.41 9.16
N SER A 87 29.01 -52.95 9.60
CA SER A 87 27.88 -53.68 8.98
C SER A 87 26.72 -53.89 9.99
N ALA A 88 25.47 -54.10 9.53
CA ALA A 88 24.32 -54.85 10.12
C ALA A 88 24.05 -54.89 11.67
N GLY A 89 22.82 -54.91 12.19
CA GLY A 89 21.47 -54.95 11.62
C GLY A 89 20.44 -55.56 12.61
N LEU A 90 19.13 -55.40 12.35
CA LEU A 90 17.97 -56.13 12.91
C LEU A 90 17.68 -56.08 14.43
N GLY A 91 16.40 -55.85 14.79
CA GLY A 91 15.86 -56.09 16.15
C GLY A 91 14.48 -55.45 16.37
N ALA A 92 13.43 -56.25 16.57
CA ALA A 92 12.02 -55.80 16.46
C ALA A 92 11.20 -55.83 17.78
N GLN A 93 10.06 -55.12 17.72
CA GLN A 93 8.77 -55.31 18.45
C GLN A 93 8.51 -54.74 19.85
N GLY A 94 7.23 -54.37 20.04
CA GLY A 94 6.57 -53.89 21.28
C GLY A 94 6.37 -52.37 21.28
N GLY A 95 5.19 -51.77 21.42
CA GLY A 95 3.83 -52.29 21.66
C GLY A 95 3.13 -51.51 22.77
N GLY A 96 2.33 -50.49 22.45
CA GLY A 96 1.63 -49.68 23.46
C GLY A 96 0.75 -48.58 22.87
N ILE A 97 -0.48 -48.46 23.39
CA ILE A 97 -1.51 -47.50 22.93
C ILE A 97 -1.38 -46.19 23.72
N GLY A 98 -1.34 -45.05 23.01
CA GLY A 98 -1.44 -43.71 23.60
C GLY A 98 -2.13 -42.74 22.64
N ARG A 99 -3.22 -42.10 23.07
CA ARG A 99 -4.10 -41.27 22.23
C ARG A 99 -4.22 -39.85 22.80
N THR A 100 -3.39 -38.91 22.34
CA THR A 100 -3.66 -37.48 22.55
C THR A 100 -3.02 -36.57 21.50
N GLN A 101 -3.86 -35.72 20.90
CA GLN A 101 -3.61 -34.39 20.33
C GLN A 101 -2.27 -34.10 19.62
N THR A 102 -2.35 -33.97 18.29
CA THR A 102 -1.55 -33.00 17.53
C THR A 102 -1.85 -31.58 17.98
N ARG A 103 -0.81 -30.75 18.12
CA ARG A 103 -0.94 -29.30 18.29
C ARG A 103 -0.01 -28.59 17.31
N ASN A 104 -0.55 -28.18 16.17
CA ASN A 104 0.07 -27.16 15.34
C ASN A 104 -0.14 -25.80 16.00
N SER A 105 0.89 -24.96 16.04
CA SER A 105 0.82 -23.53 16.39
C SER A 105 1.48 -22.75 15.27
N PHE A 106 0.67 -22.12 14.41
CA PHE A 106 1.13 -21.35 13.26
C PHE A 106 0.07 -20.34 12.77
N TYR A 107 -0.49 -19.58 13.72
CA TYR A 107 -1.31 -18.38 13.53
C TYR A 107 -1.21 -17.61 14.85
N ASP A 108 -0.75 -16.35 14.86
CA ASP A 108 -0.79 -15.48 16.04
C ASP A 108 -0.79 -13.97 15.70
N ASP A 109 -0.15 -13.51 14.61
CA ASP A 109 -0.03 -12.05 14.34
C ASP A 109 -1.28 -11.38 13.73
N GLU A 110 -2.05 -12.04 12.84
CA GLU A 110 -3.38 -11.52 12.43
C GLU A 110 -4.37 -11.44 13.61
N ASP A 111 -4.17 -12.26 14.63
CA ASP A 111 -4.96 -12.20 15.85
C ASP A 111 -4.48 -11.08 16.80
N GLN A 112 -3.27 -10.51 16.69
CA GLN A 112 -2.84 -9.43 17.60
C GLN A 112 -3.59 -8.11 17.37
N ASP A 113 -3.69 -7.61 16.14
CA ASP A 113 -4.42 -6.36 15.85
C ASP A 113 -5.93 -6.52 16.10
N LYS A 114 -6.46 -7.69 15.74
CA LYS A 114 -7.83 -8.10 16.04
C LYS A 114 -8.07 -8.22 17.54
N MET A 115 -7.13 -8.75 18.33
CA MET A 115 -7.21 -8.82 19.79
C MET A 115 -7.02 -7.45 20.44
N ALA A 116 -6.21 -6.55 19.88
CA ALA A 116 -6.11 -5.17 20.33
C ALA A 116 -7.44 -4.43 20.12
N LEU A 117 -8.06 -4.59 18.96
CA LEU A 117 -9.39 -4.05 18.68
C LEU A 117 -10.49 -4.69 19.56
N LEU A 118 -10.46 -6.01 19.78
CA LEU A 118 -11.39 -6.69 20.67
C LEU A 118 -11.19 -6.28 22.15
N ALA A 119 -9.95 -6.10 22.60
CA ALA A 119 -9.63 -5.59 23.93
C ALA A 119 -10.08 -4.13 24.11
N GLU A 120 -10.00 -3.32 23.07
CA GLU A 120 -10.51 -1.95 23.04
C GLU A 120 -12.05 -1.91 23.05
N ILE A 121 -12.71 -2.75 22.23
CA ILE A 121 -14.16 -2.98 22.30
C ILE A 121 -14.56 -3.42 23.72
N GLU A 122 -13.78 -4.28 24.38
CA GLU A 122 -14.04 -4.72 25.75
C GLU A 122 -13.75 -3.62 26.80
N ARG A 123 -12.72 -2.78 26.60
CA ARG A 123 -12.48 -1.56 27.39
C ARG A 123 -13.68 -0.62 27.32
N LEU A 124 -14.19 -0.38 26.11
CA LEU A 124 -15.36 0.45 25.85
C LEU A 124 -16.65 -0.15 26.45
N LYS A 125 -16.87 -1.46 26.33
CA LYS A 125 -17.97 -2.18 27.00
C LYS A 125 -17.91 -1.99 28.53
N ARG A 126 -16.72 -2.12 29.14
CA ARG A 126 -16.50 -1.86 30.58
C ARG A 126 -16.77 -0.40 30.96
N LYS A 127 -16.29 0.58 30.17
CA LYS A 127 -16.55 2.02 30.37
C LYS A 127 -18.05 2.34 30.30
N GLY A 128 -18.76 1.78 29.32
CA GLY A 128 -20.22 1.90 29.16
C GLY A 128 -21.02 1.37 30.36
N LEU A 129 -20.70 0.16 30.85
CA LEU A 129 -21.32 -0.38 32.07
C LEU A 129 -21.05 0.50 33.30
N SER A 130 -19.82 1.03 33.45
CA SER A 130 -19.45 1.86 34.59
C SER A 130 -20.20 3.20 34.65
N LEU A 131 -20.68 3.68 33.49
CA LEU A 131 -21.50 4.90 33.34
C LEU A 131 -23.01 4.62 33.46
N GLY A 132 -23.42 3.40 33.85
CA GLY A 132 -24.82 3.02 33.99
C GLY A 132 -25.56 2.80 32.67
N ILE A 133 -24.85 2.65 31.55
CA ILE A 133 -25.43 2.43 30.22
C ILE A 133 -25.61 0.93 29.98
N THR A 134 -26.84 0.44 30.01
CA THR A 134 -27.17 -0.97 29.74
C THR A 134 -27.06 -1.29 28.24
N LEU A 135 -25.85 -1.62 27.78
CA LEU A 135 -25.56 -2.06 26.41
C LEU A 135 -25.82 -3.56 26.21
N THR A 136 -27.08 -4.00 26.17
CA THR A 136 -27.43 -5.32 25.61
C THR A 136 -28.78 -5.35 24.89
N SER A 137 -28.72 -5.52 23.57
CA SER A 137 -29.41 -6.63 22.90
C SER A 137 -28.33 -7.50 22.26
N SER A 138 -28.38 -8.82 22.43
CA SER A 138 -27.31 -9.75 22.07
C SER A 138 -27.21 -10.05 20.55
N THR A 139 -27.37 -9.03 19.71
CA THR A 139 -27.52 -9.19 18.25
C THR A 139 -26.82 -8.12 17.41
N GLU A 140 -26.30 -7.03 17.99
CA GLU A 140 -25.67 -5.95 17.23
C GLU A 140 -24.42 -5.42 17.95
N GLU A 141 -23.27 -6.00 17.61
CA GLU A 141 -21.98 -5.35 17.79
C GLU A 141 -21.76 -4.42 16.58
N VAL A 142 -21.18 -3.24 16.79
CA VAL A 142 -20.76 -2.39 15.66
C VAL A 142 -19.67 -3.15 14.90
N PRO A 143 -19.79 -3.36 13.57
CA PRO A 143 -18.80 -4.10 12.80
C PRO A 143 -17.39 -3.52 12.98
N VAL A 144 -16.39 -4.39 13.01
CA VAL A 144 -14.97 -4.03 13.07
C VAL A 144 -14.59 -3.00 11.99
N GLU A 145 -15.15 -3.18 10.79
CA GLU A 145 -14.95 -2.32 9.62
C GLU A 145 -15.56 -0.93 9.81
N ASP A 146 -16.74 -0.82 10.45
CA ASP A 146 -17.34 0.47 10.83
C ASP A 146 -16.47 1.21 11.85
N VAL A 147 -15.93 0.51 12.86
CA VAL A 147 -15.06 1.13 13.89
C VAL A 147 -13.76 1.68 13.28
N ALA A 148 -13.16 0.94 12.34
CA ALA A 148 -11.99 1.39 11.59
C ALA A 148 -12.31 2.64 10.75
N THR A 149 -13.40 2.60 9.98
CA THR A 149 -13.89 3.71 9.16
C THR A 149 -14.14 4.96 10.00
N LEU A 150 -14.79 4.83 11.16
CA LEU A 150 -15.07 5.95 12.07
C LEU A 150 -13.79 6.55 12.66
N ARG A 151 -12.77 5.73 12.95
CA ARG A 151 -11.45 6.21 13.39
C ARG A 151 -10.75 6.96 12.26
N GLN A 152 -10.92 6.50 11.01
CA GLN A 152 -10.58 7.20 9.77
C GLN A 152 -11.16 8.63 9.73
N LEU A 153 -12.49 8.71 9.73
CA LEU A 153 -13.21 9.99 9.69
C LEU A 153 -12.85 10.92 10.86
N PHE A 154 -12.63 10.37 12.05
CA PHE A 154 -12.19 11.13 13.21
C PHE A 154 -10.77 11.70 13.02
N SER A 155 -9.82 10.92 12.50
CA SER A 155 -8.45 11.39 12.21
C SER A 155 -8.38 12.37 11.05
N ILE A 156 -9.36 12.37 10.13
CA ILE A 156 -9.47 13.36 9.06
C ILE A 156 -10.01 14.69 9.60
N ALA A 157 -10.89 14.64 10.61
CA ALA A 157 -11.40 15.83 11.29
C ALA A 157 -10.39 16.41 12.30
N ASP A 158 -9.61 15.58 12.98
CA ASP A 158 -8.52 15.99 13.88
C ASP A 158 -7.25 16.34 13.08
N ASP A 159 -7.35 17.38 12.23
CA ASP A 159 -6.25 17.90 11.42
C ASP A 159 -5.10 18.53 12.25
N SER A 160 -5.36 18.72 13.55
CA SER A 160 -4.45 19.17 14.59
C SER A 160 -3.69 18.04 15.30
N GLY A 161 -4.18 16.79 15.22
CA GLY A 161 -3.61 15.64 15.92
C GLY A 161 -3.71 15.70 17.46
N GLU A 162 -4.70 16.41 17.99
CA GLU A 162 -4.88 16.63 19.44
C GLU A 162 -5.58 15.46 20.16
N GLY A 163 -6.13 14.51 19.40
CA GLY A 163 -6.94 13.38 19.88
C GLY A 163 -8.41 13.76 20.13
N THR A 164 -8.80 14.99 19.82
CA THR A 164 -10.15 15.54 19.99
C THR A 164 -10.53 16.46 18.84
N ILE A 165 -11.79 16.44 18.41
CA ILE A 165 -12.29 17.32 17.35
C ILE A 165 -13.18 18.43 17.92
N GLY A 166 -12.98 19.65 17.44
CA GLY A 166 -13.83 20.81 17.70
C GLY A 166 -15.05 20.88 16.78
N GLN A 167 -15.97 21.81 17.07
CA GLN A 167 -17.18 22.01 16.28
C GLN A 167 -16.87 22.42 14.83
N GLU A 168 -15.84 23.24 14.61
CA GLU A 168 -15.43 23.68 13.28
C GLU A 168 -14.87 22.52 12.44
N GLN A 169 -13.92 21.76 12.99
CA GLN A 169 -13.35 20.55 12.38
C GLN A 169 -14.42 19.53 11.96
N LEU A 170 -15.43 19.31 12.81
CA LEU A 170 -16.59 18.48 12.46
C LEU A 170 -17.38 19.04 11.25
N GLY A 171 -17.55 20.36 11.16
CA GLY A 171 -18.20 21.02 10.02
C GLY A 171 -17.37 20.92 8.73
N GLN A 172 -16.05 21.06 8.84
CA GLN A 172 -15.11 20.88 7.74
C GLN A 172 -15.14 19.44 7.22
N LEU A 173 -15.13 18.42 8.11
CA LEU A 173 -15.27 17.01 7.75
C LEU A 173 -16.51 16.75 6.88
N HIS A 174 -17.69 17.22 7.31
CA HIS A 174 -18.94 17.04 6.54
C HIS A 174 -18.92 17.76 5.19
N THR A 175 -18.22 18.90 5.11
CA THR A 175 -17.99 19.64 3.85
C THR A 175 -17.07 18.86 2.92
N VAL A 176 -15.96 18.31 3.43
CA VAL A 176 -15.02 17.46 2.67
C VAL A 176 -15.71 16.19 2.17
N LEU A 177 -16.59 15.58 2.96
CA LEU A 177 -17.32 14.36 2.59
C LEU A 177 -18.56 14.61 1.70
N GLY A 178 -18.83 15.86 1.33
CA GLY A 178 -19.86 16.21 0.33
C GLY A 178 -21.30 16.34 0.85
N GLU A 179 -21.51 16.36 2.17
CA GLU A 179 -22.81 16.58 2.82
C GLU A 179 -22.71 17.74 3.85
N PRO A 180 -22.42 18.99 3.40
CA PRO A 180 -22.22 20.12 4.31
C PRO A 180 -23.46 20.40 5.17
N LEU A 181 -23.22 20.71 6.45
CA LEU A 181 -24.24 20.97 7.45
C LEU A 181 -24.52 22.47 7.60
N THR A 182 -25.74 22.84 7.97
CA THR A 182 -26.00 24.19 8.47
C THR A 182 -25.40 24.39 9.86
N GLU A 183 -25.07 25.64 10.22
CA GLU A 183 -24.53 26.01 11.54
C GLU A 183 -25.41 25.51 12.71
N SER A 184 -26.74 25.51 12.51
CA SER A 184 -27.72 24.98 13.47
C SER A 184 -27.63 23.46 13.60
N GLU A 185 -27.59 22.72 12.48
CA GLU A 185 -27.41 21.26 12.47
C GLU A 185 -26.07 20.87 13.11
N LEU A 186 -24.99 21.56 12.75
CA LEU A 186 -23.65 21.35 13.30
C LEU A 186 -23.61 21.57 14.82
N THR A 187 -24.23 22.66 15.31
CA THR A 187 -24.32 22.94 16.76
C THR A 187 -25.12 21.87 17.51
N MET A 188 -26.21 21.38 16.92
CA MET A 188 -27.02 20.30 17.54
C MET A 188 -26.27 18.96 17.52
N ALA A 189 -25.63 18.62 16.41
CA ALA A 189 -24.82 17.41 16.25
C ALA A 189 -23.64 17.38 17.23
N PHE A 190 -22.85 18.46 17.28
CA PHE A 190 -21.71 18.58 18.17
C PHE A 190 -22.12 18.44 19.65
N LYS A 191 -23.19 19.13 20.06
CA LYS A 191 -23.75 19.05 21.42
C LYS A 191 -24.34 17.67 21.77
N ALA A 192 -24.66 16.83 20.78
CA ALA A 192 -25.07 15.45 20.99
C ALA A 192 -23.89 14.48 21.12
N MET A 193 -22.70 14.89 20.65
CA MET A 193 -21.43 14.15 20.73
C MET A 193 -20.62 14.53 21.97
N ASP A 194 -20.43 15.82 22.26
CA ASP A 194 -19.73 16.34 23.45
C ASP A 194 -20.57 16.06 24.70
N ARG A 195 -20.27 14.95 25.37
CA ARG A 195 -20.99 14.46 26.56
C ARG A 195 -20.40 15.03 27.83
N GLU A 196 -19.08 15.16 27.85
CA GLU A 196 -18.33 15.71 28.96
C GLU A 196 -18.48 17.24 29.08
N LYS A 197 -19.00 17.89 28.02
CA LYS A 197 -19.22 19.34 27.87
C LYS A 197 -17.93 20.13 28.01
N ASN A 198 -16.85 19.56 27.48
CA ASN A 198 -15.50 20.13 27.55
C ASN A 198 -15.20 21.04 26.34
N GLY A 199 -16.08 21.09 25.33
CA GLY A 199 -15.91 21.91 24.12
C GLY A 199 -15.19 21.20 22.97
N SER A 200 -14.79 19.94 23.15
CA SER A 200 -14.22 19.05 22.14
C SER A 200 -14.93 17.68 22.19
N VAL A 201 -14.71 16.85 21.18
CA VAL A 201 -15.24 15.47 21.13
C VAL A 201 -14.07 14.53 20.96
N ASN A 202 -13.87 13.61 21.91
CA ASN A 202 -12.85 12.56 21.76
C ASN A 202 -13.40 11.34 20.99
N PHE A 203 -12.53 10.42 20.59
CA PHE A 203 -12.95 9.25 19.80
C PHE A 203 -13.93 8.32 20.56
N ASP A 204 -13.78 8.15 21.89
CA ASP A 204 -14.72 7.35 22.70
C ASP A 204 -16.14 7.97 22.63
N GLU A 205 -16.25 9.30 22.67
CA GLU A 205 -17.52 10.04 22.58
C GLU A 205 -18.14 9.96 21.16
N PHE A 206 -17.33 10.15 20.12
CA PHE A 206 -17.75 10.03 18.72
C PHE A 206 -18.30 8.63 18.41
N LEU A 207 -17.57 7.58 18.82
CA LEU A 207 -17.98 6.18 18.64
C LEU A 207 -19.21 5.81 19.48
N ALA A 208 -19.32 6.33 20.71
CA ALA A 208 -20.50 6.12 21.55
C ALA A 208 -21.76 6.79 20.96
N TRP A 209 -21.61 7.99 20.39
CA TRP A 209 -22.69 8.67 19.65
C TRP A 209 -23.12 7.86 18.41
N TYR A 210 -22.16 7.37 17.60
CA TYR A 210 -22.48 6.55 16.43
C TYR A 210 -23.24 5.28 16.83
N SER A 211 -22.72 4.54 17.81
CA SER A 211 -23.29 3.27 18.29
C SER A 211 -24.72 3.44 18.79
N MET A 212 -24.99 4.50 19.56
CA MET A 212 -26.33 4.79 20.07
C MET A 212 -27.30 5.30 19.00
N SER A 213 -26.78 5.93 17.94
CA SER A 213 -27.57 6.45 16.81
C SER A 213 -27.95 5.37 15.78
N HIS A 214 -27.22 4.25 15.72
CA HIS A 214 -27.39 3.21 14.70
C HIS A 214 -27.85 1.83 15.24
N SER A 215 -27.83 1.60 16.56
CA SER A 215 -28.41 0.36 17.13
C SER A 215 -29.94 0.28 16.93
N LYS A 216 -30.48 -0.92 16.63
CA LYS A 216 -31.94 -1.16 16.52
C LYS A 216 -32.73 -0.89 17.81
N ALA A 217 -32.05 -0.62 18.93
CA ALA A 217 -32.65 -0.30 20.23
C ALA A 217 -32.61 1.21 20.59
N GLY A 218 -32.15 2.09 19.69
CA GLY A 218 -31.97 3.52 19.95
C GLY A 218 -33.25 4.26 20.39
N PHE A 219 -33.25 4.76 21.63
CA PHE A 219 -34.37 5.46 22.28
C PHE A 219 -34.78 6.82 21.65
N LEU A 220 -34.13 7.28 20.58
CA LEU A 220 -34.54 8.48 19.82
C LEU A 220 -35.77 8.22 18.92
N SER A 221 -36.86 7.86 19.59
CA SER A 221 -38.21 7.84 19.03
C SER A 221 -38.57 9.22 18.48
N LYS A 222 -38.71 9.31 17.15
CA LYS A 222 -39.53 10.29 16.44
C LYS A 222 -39.38 11.75 16.87
N LYS A 223 -38.16 12.32 16.78
CA LYS A 223 -37.93 13.74 16.40
C LYS A 223 -36.46 14.19 16.24
N GLY A 224 -35.49 13.42 16.74
CA GLY A 224 -34.08 13.52 16.32
C GLY A 224 -33.72 12.35 15.38
N ASP A 225 -32.83 12.48 14.40
CA ASP A 225 -32.15 13.69 13.92
C ASP A 225 -31.98 13.62 12.40
N ALA A 226 -32.07 14.75 11.71
CA ALA A 226 -31.75 14.82 10.27
C ALA A 226 -30.26 14.51 10.05
N TYR A 227 -29.42 14.94 10.99
CA TYR A 227 -27.99 14.63 11.04
C TYR A 227 -27.71 13.12 11.03
N THR A 228 -28.32 12.33 11.92
CA THR A 228 -28.14 10.86 11.95
C THR A 228 -28.47 10.20 10.62
N LYS A 229 -29.51 10.67 9.90
CA LYS A 229 -29.85 10.12 8.58
C LYS A 229 -28.86 10.50 7.48
N ARG A 230 -28.32 11.73 7.52
CA ARG A 230 -27.23 12.15 6.63
C ARG A 230 -25.95 11.36 6.93
N PHE A 231 -25.59 11.22 8.20
CA PHE A 231 -24.44 10.43 8.62
C PHE A 231 -24.57 8.95 8.24
N ALA A 232 -25.75 8.35 8.40
CA ALA A 232 -26.02 6.99 7.95
C ALA A 232 -25.95 6.87 6.41
N LYS A 233 -26.42 7.87 5.66
CA LYS A 233 -26.27 7.91 4.19
C LYS A 233 -24.80 8.04 3.77
N MET A 234 -24.05 8.91 4.43
CA MET A 234 -22.61 9.10 4.25
C MET A 234 -21.85 7.80 4.54
N MET A 235 -22.11 7.16 5.69
CA MET A 235 -21.52 5.87 6.05
C MET A 235 -21.93 4.75 5.10
N ASN A 236 -23.18 4.71 4.59
CA ASN A 236 -23.57 3.76 3.55
C ASN A 236 -22.87 4.00 2.21
N ASN A 237 -22.57 5.26 1.84
CA ASN A 237 -21.77 5.57 0.66
C ASN A 237 -20.29 5.13 0.84
N ILE A 238 -19.78 5.14 2.07
CA ILE A 238 -18.42 4.69 2.41
C ILE A 238 -18.37 3.15 2.56
N SER A 239 -19.42 2.53 3.12
CA SER A 239 -19.55 1.10 3.44
C SER A 239 -20.01 0.25 2.26
N GLY A 240 -20.72 0.83 1.28
CA GLY A 240 -20.90 0.26 -0.08
C GLY A 240 -19.61 0.28 -0.91
N SER A 241 -18.49 -0.02 -0.25
CA SER A 241 -17.15 0.40 -0.62
C SER A 241 -16.68 -0.11 -1.97
N PHE A 242 -15.83 0.71 -2.60
CA PHE A 242 -15.05 0.33 -3.77
C PHE A 242 -14.06 -0.79 -3.39
N ASP A 243 -14.41 -2.05 -3.64
CA ASP A 243 -13.52 -3.19 -3.42
C ASP A 243 -12.61 -3.38 -4.65
N LEU A 244 -11.30 -3.25 -4.43
CA LEU A 244 -10.28 -3.49 -5.45
C LEU A 244 -10.38 -4.89 -6.09
N LYS A 245 -10.99 -5.88 -5.43
CA LYS A 245 -11.27 -7.20 -6.02
C LYS A 245 -12.27 -7.18 -7.16
N HIS A 246 -13.13 -6.16 -7.22
CA HIS A 246 -14.09 -5.95 -8.32
C HIS A 246 -13.52 -5.08 -9.45
N LEU A 247 -12.34 -4.47 -9.25
CA LEU A 247 -11.64 -3.72 -10.28
C LEU A 247 -10.84 -4.66 -11.18
N THR A 248 -10.97 -4.46 -12.49
CA THR A 248 -10.22 -5.19 -13.52
C THR A 248 -9.70 -4.23 -14.58
N THR A 249 -8.58 -4.58 -15.20
CA THR A 249 -7.95 -3.80 -16.27
C THR A 249 -7.95 -4.59 -17.57
N ALA A 250 -8.29 -3.94 -18.68
CA ALA A 250 -8.24 -4.53 -20.02
C ALA A 250 -7.43 -3.62 -20.96
N SER A 251 -6.49 -4.20 -21.71
CA SER A 251 -5.69 -3.45 -22.68
C SER A 251 -6.29 -3.52 -24.09
N THR A 252 -6.16 -2.44 -24.86
CA THR A 252 -6.42 -2.40 -26.31
C THR A 252 -5.21 -1.84 -27.03
N GLY A 253 -5.03 -2.21 -28.31
CA GLY A 253 -3.85 -1.83 -29.09
C GLY A 253 -2.62 -2.68 -28.76
N GLU A 254 -1.60 -2.62 -29.60
CA GLU A 254 -0.37 -3.39 -29.42
C GLU A 254 0.55 -2.74 -28.36
N PRO A 255 1.24 -3.51 -27.50
CA PRO A 255 2.20 -2.93 -26.56
C PRO A 255 3.26 -2.08 -27.26
N ARG A 256 3.50 -0.86 -26.75
CA ARG A 256 4.35 0.17 -27.38
C ARG A 256 3.87 0.63 -28.76
N SER A 257 2.56 0.86 -28.91
CA SER A 257 1.96 1.57 -30.04
C SER A 257 1.24 2.86 -29.60
N LEU A 258 0.85 3.71 -30.56
CA LEU A 258 0.12 4.96 -30.31
C LEU A 258 -1.35 4.71 -29.89
N ASP A 259 -1.92 3.58 -30.31
CA ASP A 259 -3.26 3.11 -29.99
C ASP A 259 -3.33 2.27 -28.70
N PHE A 260 -2.19 1.97 -28.07
CA PHE A 260 -2.17 1.24 -26.80
C PHE A 260 -2.90 2.01 -25.69
N ARG A 261 -3.82 1.34 -25.00
CA ARG A 261 -4.56 1.85 -23.84
C ARG A 261 -4.74 0.78 -22.77
N VAL A 262 -4.82 1.19 -21.51
CA VAL A 262 -5.30 0.36 -20.39
C VAL A 262 -6.60 0.95 -19.85
N HIS A 263 -7.70 0.22 -20.01
CA HIS A 263 -9.05 0.61 -19.59
C HIS A 263 -9.43 -0.06 -18.27
N PHE A 264 -10.18 0.66 -17.43
CA PHE A 264 -10.57 0.22 -16.09
C PHE A 264 -12.03 -0.18 -16.09
N HIS A 265 -12.34 -1.30 -15.44
CA HIS A 265 -13.69 -1.83 -15.36
C HIS A 265 -14.00 -2.30 -13.93
N TYR A 266 -15.11 -1.84 -13.38
CA TYR A 266 -15.58 -2.23 -12.05
C TYR A 266 -16.81 -3.15 -12.17
N ASN A 267 -16.79 -4.25 -11.42
CA ASN A 267 -17.91 -5.19 -11.35
C ASN A 267 -18.89 -4.79 -10.24
N ASP A 268 -19.93 -4.05 -10.60
CA ASP A 268 -21.00 -3.65 -9.70
C ASP A 268 -22.13 -4.70 -9.71
N ALA A 269 -22.17 -5.55 -8.67
CA ALA A 269 -23.19 -6.59 -8.46
C ALA A 269 -23.43 -7.52 -9.68
N GLY A 270 -22.37 -7.84 -10.44
CA GLY A 270 -22.43 -8.67 -11.65
C GLY A 270 -22.53 -7.88 -12.95
N GLN A 271 -22.62 -6.55 -12.90
CA GLN A 271 -22.55 -5.68 -14.07
C GLN A 271 -21.15 -5.07 -14.19
N LEU A 272 -20.40 -5.49 -15.21
CA LEU A 272 -19.11 -4.91 -15.54
C LEU A 272 -19.33 -3.55 -16.21
N LYS A 273 -18.89 -2.47 -15.55
CA LYS A 273 -18.97 -1.08 -16.04
C LYS A 273 -17.56 -0.58 -16.32
N GLN A 274 -17.33 0.06 -17.48
CA GLN A 274 -16.11 0.82 -17.69
C GLN A 274 -16.14 2.07 -16.79
N ILE A 275 -15.00 2.39 -16.17
CA ILE A 275 -14.84 3.51 -15.24
C ILE A 275 -13.58 4.33 -15.57
N SER A 276 -13.53 5.56 -15.09
CA SER A 276 -12.32 6.40 -15.09
C SER A 276 -11.42 6.06 -13.90
N PRO A 277 -10.12 5.77 -14.12
CA PRO A 277 -9.18 5.62 -13.02
C PRO A 277 -8.91 6.94 -12.29
N TRP A 278 -9.21 8.09 -12.91
CA TRP A 278 -9.04 9.41 -12.28
C TRP A 278 -10.26 9.83 -11.47
N HIS A 279 -11.49 9.57 -11.96
CA HIS A 279 -12.70 10.11 -11.33
C HIS A 279 -13.45 9.12 -10.45
N ASP A 280 -13.52 7.84 -10.84
CA ASP A 280 -14.43 6.87 -10.21
C ASP A 280 -13.75 6.01 -9.13
N ILE A 281 -12.42 5.97 -9.12
CA ILE A 281 -11.64 5.29 -8.06
C ILE A 281 -11.52 6.25 -6.88
N PRO A 282 -12.00 5.90 -5.67
CA PRO A 282 -11.91 6.80 -4.52
C PRO A 282 -10.46 7.12 -4.15
N LEU A 283 -10.16 8.39 -3.85
CA LEU A 283 -8.84 8.79 -3.30
C LEU A 283 -8.49 8.00 -2.04
N PHE A 284 -9.46 7.91 -1.12
CA PHE A 284 -9.32 7.22 0.16
C PHE A 284 -10.00 5.86 0.13
N SER A 285 -9.34 4.85 0.72
CA SER A 285 -9.98 3.57 1.04
C SER A 285 -10.84 3.69 2.31
N PRO A 286 -11.79 2.77 2.57
CA PRO A 286 -12.59 2.78 3.79
C PRO A 286 -11.73 2.63 5.07
N ASP A 287 -10.59 1.96 4.93
CA ASP A 287 -9.55 1.84 5.95
C ASP A 287 -8.49 2.95 5.86
N GLY A 288 -8.82 4.12 5.29
CA GLY A 288 -8.10 5.39 5.48
C GLY A 288 -6.73 5.50 4.84
N TYR A 289 -6.35 4.53 4.01
CA TYR A 289 -5.18 4.61 3.15
C TYR A 289 -5.53 5.36 1.87
N VAL A 290 -4.50 5.78 1.13
CA VAL A 290 -4.67 6.42 -0.18
C VAL A 290 -4.59 5.34 -1.25
N HIS A 291 -5.47 5.38 -2.24
CA HIS A 291 -5.30 4.58 -3.46
C HIS A 291 -4.30 5.28 -4.38
N MET A 292 -3.28 4.56 -4.84
CA MET A 292 -2.37 5.04 -5.88
C MET A 292 -2.59 4.27 -7.17
N LEU A 293 -2.72 4.99 -8.28
CA LEU A 293 -2.58 4.42 -9.62
C LEU A 293 -1.10 4.35 -10.00
N THR A 294 -0.59 3.16 -10.31
CA THR A 294 0.73 3.03 -10.92
C THR A 294 0.64 3.24 -12.43
N GLU A 295 1.39 4.18 -12.96
CA GLU A 295 1.52 4.41 -14.40
C GLU A 295 2.82 3.78 -14.93
N ILE A 296 3.94 4.11 -14.29
CA ILE A 296 5.30 3.73 -14.69
C ILE A 296 5.89 2.80 -13.61
N PRO A 297 6.02 1.50 -13.90
CA PRO A 297 6.65 0.53 -13.01
C PRO A 297 8.07 0.92 -12.59
N LYS A 298 8.44 0.59 -11.35
CA LYS A 298 9.82 0.63 -10.86
C LYS A 298 10.75 -0.11 -11.81
N PHE A 299 11.91 0.47 -12.08
CA PHE A 299 12.90 0.01 -13.07
C PHE A 299 12.40 -0.03 -14.52
N SER A 300 11.48 0.89 -14.88
CA SER A 300 11.11 1.16 -16.26
C SER A 300 11.19 2.64 -16.61
N ARG A 301 11.12 2.97 -17.90
CA ARG A 301 11.27 4.34 -18.44
C ARG A 301 10.20 4.78 -19.43
N ALA A 302 9.29 3.88 -19.84
CA ALA A 302 8.22 4.24 -20.77
C ALA A 302 7.27 5.20 -20.07
N LYS A 303 7.06 6.40 -20.63
CA LYS A 303 6.19 7.40 -20.03
C LYS A 303 4.74 7.03 -20.23
N PHE A 304 4.17 6.27 -19.31
CA PHE A 304 2.73 6.08 -19.22
C PHE A 304 2.10 7.21 -18.40
N GLU A 305 0.86 7.56 -18.71
CA GLU A 305 0.07 8.64 -18.10
C GLU A 305 -1.43 8.33 -18.19
N ILE A 306 -2.22 8.81 -17.21
CA ILE A 306 -3.67 8.96 -17.32
C ILE A 306 -3.97 9.85 -18.54
N ALA A 307 -4.81 9.39 -19.46
CA ALA A 307 -5.29 10.23 -20.54
C ALA A 307 -6.38 11.20 -20.04
N THR A 308 -5.99 12.27 -19.33
CA THR A 308 -6.90 13.27 -18.73
C THR A 308 -7.90 13.88 -19.72
N GLY A 309 -7.50 14.01 -20.99
CA GLY A 309 -8.37 14.47 -22.09
C GLY A 309 -9.16 13.40 -22.87
N GLU A 310 -9.09 12.11 -22.52
CA GLU A 310 -9.81 11.02 -23.21
C GLU A 310 -10.97 10.47 -22.36
N PRO A 311 -12.12 10.06 -22.95
CA PRO A 311 -13.24 9.49 -22.20
C PRO A 311 -12.84 8.26 -21.38
N PHE A 312 -13.32 8.18 -20.13
CA PHE A 312 -12.91 7.18 -19.13
C PHE A 312 -11.41 7.17 -18.79
N ASN A 313 -10.67 8.20 -19.18
CA ASN A 313 -9.27 8.47 -18.81
C ASN A 313 -8.35 7.22 -18.76
N PRO A 314 -8.34 6.36 -19.78
CA PRO A 314 -7.49 5.18 -19.79
C PRO A 314 -6.01 5.58 -19.70
N ILE A 315 -5.15 4.69 -19.19
CA ILE A 315 -3.71 4.93 -19.30
C ILE A 315 -3.28 4.79 -20.75
N LYS A 316 -2.43 5.70 -21.22
CA LYS A 316 -1.71 5.62 -22.50
C LYS A 316 -0.22 5.86 -22.31
N GLN A 317 0.57 5.64 -23.34
CA GLN A 317 1.95 6.13 -23.37
C GLN A 317 1.98 7.54 -23.96
N ASP A 318 2.62 8.48 -23.25
CA ASP A 318 2.90 9.87 -23.64
C ASP A 318 3.49 9.92 -25.07
N THR A 319 3.06 10.89 -25.86
CA THR A 319 3.55 11.08 -27.23
C THR A 319 4.02 12.50 -27.48
N LYS A 320 5.18 12.64 -28.13
CA LYS A 320 5.70 13.93 -28.59
C LYS A 320 6.15 13.83 -30.03
N ASN A 321 5.62 14.74 -30.87
CA ASN A 321 5.84 14.76 -32.31
C ASN A 321 5.52 13.40 -32.98
N GLY A 322 4.42 12.76 -32.57
CA GLY A 322 3.97 11.47 -33.11
C GLY A 322 4.82 10.26 -32.72
N LYS A 323 5.72 10.40 -31.73
CA LYS A 323 6.55 9.32 -31.18
C LYS A 323 6.26 9.11 -29.71
N LEU A 324 6.22 7.84 -29.31
CA LEU A 324 6.13 7.41 -27.92
C LEU A 324 7.31 7.97 -27.11
N ARG A 325 7.05 8.44 -25.90
CA ARG A 325 8.08 8.97 -25.00
C ARG A 325 8.59 7.92 -24.01
N GLU A 326 9.87 8.06 -23.73
CA GLU A 326 10.59 7.37 -22.67
C GLU A 326 11.49 8.39 -21.94
N TYR A 327 11.77 8.15 -20.66
CA TYR A 327 12.81 8.89 -19.95
C TYR A 327 14.19 8.49 -20.50
N LYS A 328 14.85 9.44 -21.15
CA LYS A 328 16.19 9.24 -21.72
C LYS A 328 17.30 9.19 -20.68
N TYR A 329 17.06 9.77 -19.50
CA TYR A 329 18.04 9.87 -18.42
C TYR A 329 18.36 8.50 -17.81
N GLY A 330 17.33 7.68 -17.62
CA GLY A 330 17.41 6.35 -17.05
C GLY A 330 16.03 5.82 -16.69
N ASP A 331 16.00 4.65 -16.10
CA ASP A 331 14.78 4.07 -15.52
C ASP A 331 14.43 4.76 -14.18
N MET A 332 13.15 4.73 -13.83
CA MET A 332 12.64 5.18 -12.53
C MET A 332 13.09 4.21 -11.43
N CYS A 333 13.59 4.70 -10.28
CA CYS A 333 13.99 3.83 -9.15
C CYS A 333 12.86 3.53 -8.14
N PHE A 334 11.66 4.04 -8.39
CA PHE A 334 10.42 3.87 -7.62
C PHE A 334 9.26 3.58 -8.59
N ASN A 335 8.15 3.05 -8.09
CA ASN A 335 6.92 2.99 -8.87
C ASN A 335 6.35 4.40 -8.93
N TYR A 336 5.91 4.84 -10.10
CA TYR A 336 5.43 6.20 -10.33
C TYR A 336 4.02 6.18 -10.92
N GLY A 337 3.23 7.19 -10.58
CA GLY A 337 1.92 7.46 -11.12
C GLY A 337 1.24 8.52 -10.28
N ALA A 338 -0.08 8.47 -10.11
CA ALA A 338 -0.83 9.55 -9.48
C ALA A 338 -1.88 9.06 -8.46
N PHE A 339 -2.39 9.98 -7.65
CA PHE A 339 -3.57 9.71 -6.82
C PHE A 339 -4.87 10.08 -7.55
N PRO A 340 -5.87 9.19 -7.57
CA PRO A 340 -7.15 9.48 -8.19
C PRO A 340 -7.90 10.54 -7.39
N GLN A 341 -8.85 11.19 -8.04
CA GLN A 341 -9.66 12.28 -7.47
C GLN A 341 -8.87 13.49 -6.94
N THR A 342 -7.65 13.71 -7.42
CA THR A 342 -6.86 14.93 -7.18
C THR A 342 -6.67 15.71 -8.48
N TRP A 343 -6.34 16.99 -8.37
CA TRP A 343 -6.02 17.86 -9.50
C TRP A 343 -5.26 19.10 -9.02
N GLU A 344 -4.14 19.42 -9.65
CA GLU A 344 -3.37 20.64 -9.40
C GLU A 344 -3.93 21.80 -10.24
N ASP A 345 -4.79 22.68 -9.68
CA ASP A 345 -5.47 23.73 -10.45
C ASP A 345 -4.45 24.76 -11.01
N PRO A 346 -4.32 24.92 -12.35
CA PRO A 346 -3.39 25.87 -12.97
C PRO A 346 -3.82 27.34 -12.80
N LYS A 347 -4.87 27.60 -12.02
CA LYS A 347 -5.31 28.95 -11.61
C LYS A 347 -5.06 29.21 -10.13
N HIS A 348 -4.63 28.23 -9.37
CA HIS A 348 -4.25 28.37 -7.97
C HIS A 348 -2.72 28.47 -7.87
N GLU A 349 -2.21 29.62 -7.42
CA GLU A 349 -0.81 29.81 -7.04
C GLU A 349 -0.62 29.38 -5.58
N SER A 350 0.19 28.36 -5.33
CA SER A 350 0.47 27.90 -3.97
C SER A 350 1.35 28.92 -3.23
N SER A 351 0.96 29.29 -2.01
CA SER A 351 1.72 30.21 -1.16
C SER A 351 3.12 29.72 -0.80
N ASP A 352 3.31 28.41 -0.84
CA ASP A 352 4.51 27.73 -0.36
C ASP A 352 5.56 27.53 -1.47
N THR A 353 5.12 27.56 -2.73
CA THR A 353 5.98 27.47 -3.91
C THR A 353 6.11 28.79 -4.66
N GLY A 354 5.06 29.62 -4.68
CA GLY A 354 4.95 30.81 -5.53
C GLY A 354 4.63 30.50 -7.00
N TYR A 355 4.11 29.30 -7.30
CA TYR A 355 3.79 28.84 -8.65
C TYR A 355 2.39 28.19 -8.74
N ILE A 356 1.80 28.22 -9.93
CA ILE A 356 0.50 27.60 -10.24
C ILE A 356 0.60 26.07 -10.38
N GLY A 357 -0.48 25.32 -10.20
CA GLY A 357 -0.50 23.87 -10.45
C GLY A 357 -0.27 23.49 -11.92
N ASP A 358 0.16 22.25 -12.19
CA ASP A 358 0.51 21.74 -13.53
C ASP A 358 -0.68 21.24 -14.38
N ASN A 359 -1.91 21.32 -13.85
CA ASN A 359 -3.17 20.88 -14.46
C ASN A 359 -3.39 19.34 -14.53
N ASP A 360 -2.53 18.52 -13.94
CA ASP A 360 -2.71 17.06 -13.88
C ASP A 360 -3.10 16.57 -12.45
N PRO A 361 -3.36 15.27 -12.24
CA PRO A 361 -3.60 14.70 -10.91
C PRO A 361 -2.27 14.59 -10.12
N ILE A 362 -2.31 14.75 -8.80
CA ILE A 362 -1.08 14.84 -7.99
C ILE A 362 -0.22 13.58 -8.11
N ASP A 363 1.08 13.80 -8.34
CA ASP A 363 2.04 12.74 -8.59
C ASP A 363 2.47 12.00 -7.32
N ALA A 364 2.70 10.70 -7.46
CA ALA A 364 3.01 9.78 -6.38
C ALA A 364 4.16 8.84 -6.74
N MET A 365 5.07 8.65 -5.77
CA MET A 365 6.28 7.85 -5.88
C MET A 365 6.27 6.79 -4.77
N GLU A 366 5.93 5.56 -5.14
CA GLU A 366 5.86 4.43 -4.21
C GLU A 366 7.24 3.75 -4.12
N ILE A 367 7.77 3.72 -2.90
CA ILE A 367 9.19 3.42 -2.65
C ILE A 367 9.49 1.95 -2.34
N GLY A 368 8.48 1.11 -2.19
CA GLY A 368 8.57 -0.29 -1.77
C GLY A 368 9.41 -1.18 -2.68
N TYR A 369 9.62 -2.42 -2.24
CA TYR A 369 10.49 -3.38 -2.94
C TYR A 369 9.84 -3.97 -4.20
N LYS A 370 8.50 -3.97 -4.27
CA LYS A 370 7.74 -4.57 -5.38
C LYS A 370 7.84 -3.71 -6.63
N VAL A 371 7.90 -4.36 -7.80
CA VAL A 371 7.61 -3.69 -9.08
C VAL A 371 6.10 -3.78 -9.30
N LEU A 372 5.41 -2.65 -9.20
CA LEU A 372 3.99 -2.54 -9.46
C LEU A 372 3.73 -2.49 -10.98
N ARG A 373 2.53 -2.88 -11.41
CA ARG A 373 2.18 -2.97 -12.84
C ARG A 373 1.54 -1.66 -13.31
N THR A 374 1.81 -1.23 -14.55
CA THR A 374 1.03 -0.17 -15.21
C THR A 374 -0.47 -0.49 -15.11
N GLY A 375 -1.23 0.46 -14.57
CA GLY A 375 -2.65 0.36 -14.28
C GLY A 375 -3.03 -0.45 -13.04
N SER A 376 -2.09 -0.83 -12.17
CA SER A 376 -2.45 -1.37 -10.86
C SER A 376 -2.86 -0.26 -9.89
N ILE A 377 -3.89 -0.53 -9.09
CA ILE A 377 -4.26 0.28 -7.93
C ILE A 377 -3.69 -0.38 -6.69
N THR A 378 -2.95 0.38 -5.89
CA THR A 378 -2.33 -0.08 -4.64
C THR A 378 -2.78 0.80 -3.49
N LYS A 379 -3.14 0.22 -2.35
CA LYS A 379 -3.32 1.00 -1.11
C LYS A 379 -1.94 1.37 -0.56
N VAL A 380 -1.71 2.67 -0.37
CA VAL A 380 -0.44 3.21 0.09
C VAL A 380 -0.62 4.06 1.35
N LYS A 381 0.43 4.10 2.17
CA LYS A 381 0.60 5.08 3.25
C LYS A 381 1.45 6.23 2.74
N VAL A 382 0.96 7.45 2.91
CA VAL A 382 1.69 8.69 2.61
C VAL A 382 2.75 8.93 3.68
N LEU A 383 3.96 9.31 3.26
CA LEU A 383 5.12 9.54 4.12
C LEU A 383 5.60 11.00 4.07
N GLY A 384 5.50 11.65 2.91
CA GLY A 384 5.94 13.03 2.72
C GLY A 384 5.82 13.48 1.25
N CYS A 385 6.35 14.65 0.90
CA CYS A 385 6.41 15.11 -0.50
C CYS A 385 7.63 16.00 -0.80
N LEU A 386 7.96 16.13 -2.08
CA LEU A 386 8.89 17.12 -2.62
C LEU A 386 8.10 18.17 -3.42
N ALA A 387 8.37 19.45 -3.17
CA ALA A 387 7.82 20.57 -3.92
C ALA A 387 8.67 20.85 -5.16
N MET A 388 8.49 20.11 -6.26
CA MET A 388 9.25 20.35 -7.49
C MET A 388 8.64 21.54 -8.24
N ILE A 389 9.51 22.34 -8.87
CA ILE A 389 9.11 23.37 -9.83
C ILE A 389 9.56 22.91 -11.21
N ASP A 390 8.61 22.78 -12.13
CA ASP A 390 8.86 22.28 -13.49
C ASP A 390 8.27 23.25 -14.52
N ASP A 391 9.10 23.75 -15.44
CA ASP A 391 8.78 24.80 -16.44
C ASP A 391 8.05 26.08 -15.93
N GLY A 392 7.89 26.27 -14.61
CA GLY A 392 7.16 27.39 -13.99
C GLY A 392 5.86 26.99 -13.30
N GLU A 393 5.59 25.69 -13.17
CA GLU A 393 4.45 25.09 -12.50
C GLU A 393 4.92 24.37 -11.22
N THR A 394 4.06 24.37 -10.19
CA THR A 394 4.16 23.50 -9.02
C THR A 394 3.82 22.09 -9.47
N ASP A 395 4.71 21.17 -9.11
CA ASP A 395 4.60 19.75 -9.42
C ASP A 395 4.91 18.97 -8.12
N TRP A 396 3.86 18.58 -7.38
CA TRP A 396 4.02 17.92 -6.09
C TRP A 396 4.32 16.44 -6.25
N LYS A 397 5.53 16.03 -5.89
CA LYS A 397 5.93 14.62 -5.91
C LYS A 397 5.74 13.98 -4.53
N VAL A 398 4.60 13.35 -4.29
CA VAL A 398 4.31 12.62 -3.05
C VAL A 398 5.19 11.37 -2.92
N ILE A 399 5.67 11.09 -1.72
CA ILE A 399 6.42 9.89 -1.34
C ILE A 399 5.50 9.02 -0.49
N CYS A 400 5.31 7.77 -0.91
CA CYS A 400 4.43 6.82 -0.26
C CYS A 400 5.01 5.40 -0.28
N ILE A 401 4.39 4.47 0.46
CA ILE A 401 4.75 3.05 0.46
C ILE A 401 3.49 2.17 0.45
N ALA A 402 3.51 1.08 -0.31
CA ALA A 402 2.45 0.08 -0.29
C ALA A 402 2.24 -0.49 1.12
N ILE A 403 0.98 -0.61 1.57
CA ILE A 403 0.69 -1.07 2.94
C ILE A 403 1.11 -2.51 3.23
N ASP A 404 1.33 -3.30 2.17
CA ASP A 404 1.75 -4.70 2.21
C ASP A 404 3.26 -4.88 1.94
N ASP A 405 4.04 -3.79 2.03
CA ASP A 405 5.50 -3.82 2.02
C ASP A 405 6.05 -4.13 3.43
N PRO A 406 7.04 -5.03 3.60
CA PRO A 406 7.66 -5.34 4.89
C PRO A 406 8.25 -4.15 5.65
N LEU A 407 8.60 -3.04 4.98
CA LEU A 407 9.07 -1.81 5.62
C LEU A 407 7.93 -0.85 6.01
N ALA A 408 6.71 -1.03 5.48
CA ALA A 408 5.60 -0.12 5.75
C ALA A 408 5.32 0.11 7.25
N PRO A 409 5.40 -0.87 8.17
CA PRO A 409 5.23 -0.61 9.61
C PRO A 409 6.30 0.32 10.22
N GLN A 410 7.49 0.38 9.62
CA GLN A 410 8.65 1.14 10.12
C GLN A 410 8.76 2.57 9.56
N LEU A 411 7.97 2.88 8.53
CA LEU A 411 7.94 4.18 7.84
C LEU A 411 6.58 4.83 8.07
N ASN A 412 6.52 5.89 8.88
CA ASN A 412 5.28 6.63 9.17
C ASN A 412 5.36 8.10 8.79
N ASP A 413 6.58 8.65 8.73
CA ASP A 413 6.88 10.00 8.23
C ASP A 413 8.14 9.98 7.35
N ILE A 414 8.47 11.09 6.71
CA ILE A 414 9.61 11.23 5.80
C ILE A 414 10.96 11.04 6.51
N ASP A 415 11.04 11.43 7.79
CA ASP A 415 12.22 11.21 8.64
C ASP A 415 12.50 9.72 8.88
N ASP A 416 11.47 8.88 8.88
CA ASP A 416 11.64 7.43 8.97
C ASP A 416 12.27 6.86 7.69
N VAL A 417 11.99 7.47 6.52
CA VAL A 417 12.59 7.06 5.24
C VAL A 417 14.08 7.30 5.28
N GLU A 418 14.56 8.47 5.69
CA GLU A 418 16.00 8.73 5.80
C GLU A 418 16.66 7.96 6.96
N ARG A 419 15.90 7.56 7.99
CA ARG A 419 16.40 6.71 9.10
C ARG A 419 16.56 5.24 8.70
N VAL A 420 15.66 4.69 7.88
CA VAL A 420 15.64 3.25 7.49
C VAL A 420 16.28 3.01 6.13
N LEU A 421 16.13 3.96 5.21
CA LEU A 421 16.62 3.97 3.82
C LEU A 421 17.46 5.24 3.58
N PRO A 422 18.61 5.41 4.27
CA PRO A 422 19.39 6.64 4.23
C PRO A 422 19.85 7.02 2.82
N GLY A 423 19.61 8.28 2.44
CA GLY A 423 19.90 8.85 1.13
C GLY A 423 18.85 8.57 0.06
N TYR A 424 17.79 7.80 0.34
CA TYR A 424 16.80 7.43 -0.68
C TYR A 424 16.01 8.65 -1.18
N VAL A 425 15.54 9.53 -0.29
CA VAL A 425 14.80 10.76 -0.68
C VAL A 425 15.72 11.69 -1.46
N SER A 426 16.99 11.81 -1.05
CA SER A 426 17.98 12.58 -1.80
C SER A 426 18.22 12.04 -3.21
N THR A 427 18.21 10.71 -3.38
CA THR A 427 18.39 10.05 -4.68
C THR A 427 17.19 10.30 -5.60
N MET A 428 15.97 10.24 -5.05
CA MET A 428 14.74 10.57 -5.80
C MET A 428 14.75 12.03 -6.26
N ARG A 429 15.07 12.96 -5.34
CA ARG A 429 15.18 14.40 -5.63
C ARG A 429 16.20 14.70 -6.72
N GLU A 430 17.39 14.07 -6.69
CA GLU A 430 18.40 14.29 -7.72
C GLU A 430 18.06 13.63 -9.08
N TRP A 431 17.33 12.52 -9.10
CA TRP A 431 16.78 11.97 -10.35
C TRP A 431 15.79 12.96 -10.98
N LEU A 432 14.84 13.47 -10.17
CA LEU A 432 13.86 14.48 -10.55
C LEU A 432 14.51 15.81 -10.99
N ARG A 433 15.60 16.22 -10.33
CA ARG A 433 16.38 17.41 -10.71
C ARG A 433 16.99 17.29 -12.10
N LEU A 434 17.44 16.09 -12.48
CA LEU A 434 18.34 15.88 -13.61
C LEU A 434 17.68 15.28 -14.86
N TYR A 435 16.51 14.63 -14.76
CA TYR A 435 15.97 13.82 -15.86
C TYR A 435 15.73 14.58 -17.18
N LYS A 436 15.44 15.89 -17.11
CA LYS A 436 15.22 16.75 -18.29
C LYS A 436 16.53 17.22 -18.95
N THR A 437 17.67 17.14 -18.26
CA THR A 437 18.95 17.72 -18.75
C THR A 437 19.49 17.03 -20.01
N VAL A 438 19.21 15.73 -20.19
CA VAL A 438 19.57 14.98 -21.41
C VAL A 438 18.74 15.37 -22.64
N ASP A 439 17.62 16.08 -22.45
CA ASP A 439 16.84 16.73 -23.52
C ASP A 439 17.28 18.19 -23.75
N GLY A 440 18.37 18.65 -23.12
CA GLY A 440 18.89 20.01 -23.24
C GLY A 440 18.12 21.06 -22.43
N LYS A 441 17.17 20.64 -21.58
CA LYS A 441 16.47 21.51 -20.64
C LYS A 441 17.32 21.86 -19.42
N PRO A 442 16.99 22.94 -18.69
CA PRO A 442 17.58 23.22 -17.38
C PRO A 442 17.31 22.08 -16.38
N LYS A 443 18.00 22.14 -15.23
CA LYS A 443 17.66 21.33 -14.06
C LYS A 443 16.35 21.83 -13.47
N ASN A 444 15.49 20.92 -13.02
CA ASN A 444 14.34 21.29 -12.20
C ASN A 444 14.83 21.85 -10.86
N THR A 445 14.04 22.74 -10.25
CA THR A 445 14.30 23.32 -8.93
C THR A 445 13.27 22.81 -7.93
N PHE A 446 13.50 23.03 -6.64
CA PHE A 446 12.56 22.67 -5.58
C PHE A 446 12.30 23.88 -4.68
N ALA A 447 11.04 24.07 -4.28
CA ALA A 447 10.67 25.05 -3.25
C ALA A 447 11.04 24.54 -1.85
N LEU A 448 10.61 25.25 -0.80
CA LEU A 448 10.75 24.84 0.60
C LEU A 448 12.20 24.47 1.02
N GLU A 449 13.19 25.25 0.54
CA GLU A 449 14.62 24.99 0.74
C GLU A 449 15.07 23.58 0.27
N GLU A 450 14.38 23.03 -0.74
CA GLU A 450 14.55 21.66 -1.26
C GLU A 450 14.28 20.54 -0.24
N LYS A 451 13.68 20.86 0.91
CA LYS A 451 13.33 19.88 1.95
C LYS A 451 12.19 18.98 1.46
N ALA A 452 12.24 17.72 1.88
CA ALA A 452 11.07 16.86 1.79
C ALA A 452 10.18 17.15 3.00
N MET A 453 8.91 17.42 2.76
CA MET A 453 7.95 17.75 3.80
C MET A 453 7.34 16.48 4.38
N GLY A 454 7.05 16.50 5.69
CA GLY A 454 6.50 15.35 6.40
C GLY A 454 5.04 15.06 6.10
N ARG A 455 4.59 13.88 6.53
CA ARG A 455 3.27 13.29 6.22
C ARG A 455 2.12 14.27 6.36
N ASP A 456 2.01 14.95 7.49
CA ASP A 456 0.82 15.76 7.82
C ASP A 456 0.73 17.03 6.96
N TYR A 457 1.88 17.59 6.55
CA TYR A 457 1.92 18.65 5.54
C TYR A 457 1.45 18.13 4.19
N THR A 458 1.97 16.98 3.75
CA THR A 458 1.57 16.35 2.48
C THR A 458 0.09 15.99 2.44
N MET A 459 -0.49 15.53 3.54
CA MET A 459 -1.93 15.25 3.62
C MET A 459 -2.78 16.51 3.41
N LYS A 460 -2.29 17.70 3.78
CA LYS A 460 -2.99 18.97 3.51
C LYS A 460 -3.00 19.28 2.01
N ILE A 461 -1.87 19.11 1.31
CA ILE A 461 -1.76 19.26 -0.16
C ILE A 461 -2.66 18.25 -0.89
N ILE A 462 -2.70 16.98 -0.45
CA ILE A 462 -3.59 15.96 -1.03
C ILE A 462 -5.07 16.33 -0.86
N ASN A 463 -5.47 16.84 0.31
CA ASN A 463 -6.84 17.27 0.56
C ASN A 463 -7.21 18.55 -0.21
N GLU A 464 -6.28 19.47 -0.39
CA GLU A 464 -6.46 20.69 -1.20
C GLU A 464 -6.65 20.36 -2.69
N THR A 465 -5.75 19.58 -3.28
CA THR A 465 -5.87 19.11 -4.67
C THR A 465 -7.10 18.22 -4.90
N HIS A 466 -7.57 17.48 -3.88
CA HIS A 466 -8.87 16.80 -3.90
C HIS A 466 -10.06 17.78 -3.89
N GLY A 467 -9.95 18.90 -3.17
CA GLY A 467 -10.91 20.01 -3.20
C GLY A 467 -10.97 20.71 -4.56
N PHE A 468 -9.81 20.93 -5.20
CA PHE A 468 -9.73 21.43 -6.57
C PHE A 468 -10.37 20.47 -7.57
N TRP A 469 -10.10 19.16 -7.47
CA TRP A 469 -10.75 18.14 -8.30
C TRP A 469 -12.29 18.12 -8.13
N LYS A 470 -12.81 18.25 -6.90
CA LYS A 470 -14.27 18.39 -6.67
C LYS A 470 -14.83 19.61 -7.39
N THR A 471 -14.10 20.72 -7.35
CA THR A 471 -14.47 21.97 -8.03
C THR A 471 -14.40 21.82 -9.56
N LEU A 472 -13.45 21.04 -10.09
CA LEU A 472 -13.36 20.68 -11.50
C LEU A 472 -14.61 19.88 -11.92
N GLN A 473 -14.93 18.80 -11.22
CA GLN A 473 -16.11 17.96 -11.52
C GLN A 473 -17.42 18.76 -11.52
N GLN A 474 -17.61 19.66 -10.56
CA GLN A 474 -18.80 20.52 -10.47
C GLN A 474 -18.93 21.53 -11.63
N ARG A 475 -17.84 21.84 -12.36
CA ARG A 475 -17.85 22.74 -13.53
C ARG A 475 -18.10 22.00 -14.85
N THR A 476 -18.05 20.67 -14.85
CA THR A 476 -18.21 19.82 -16.04
C THR A 476 -19.64 19.27 -16.22
N VAL A 477 -20.48 19.39 -15.18
CA VAL A 477 -21.91 19.08 -15.18
C VAL A 477 -22.74 20.33 -15.51
#